data_AF-A0A920DX34-F1
#
_entry.id   AF-A0A920DX34-F1
#
_cell.length_a   1.000
_cell.length_b   1.000
_cell.length_c   1.000
_cell.angle_alpha   90.00
_cell.angle_beta   90.00
_cell.angle_gamma   90.00
#
_symmetry.space_group_name_H-M   'P 1'
#
loop_
_entity.id
_entity.type
_entity.pdbx_description
1 polymer ?
#
loop_
_entity_poly.entity_id
_entity_poly.type
_entity_poly.pdbx_seq_one_letter_code
_entity_poly.pdbx_strand_id
1 'polypeptide(L)'
;MFLCLTFWCRAVIQLKKICNKLKIKFDQKVSSLSEADLDKIRDELKNYQIEGDLRRDINFNIKRLMDLGCYRGIRHRKGLPLRGQRTKTNARTRKGPRKPIRA
;
A
#
# COMPACT_ATOMS: atom_id res chain seq x y z
N MET A 1 18.71 -3.34 -8.90
CA MET A 1 18.58 -2.54 -7.65
C MET A 1 17.94 -1.16 -7.93
N PHE A 2 16.85 -1.06 -8.71
CA PHE A 2 16.23 0.25 -9.01
C PHE A 2 14.70 0.25 -9.19
N LEU A 3 14.00 -0.85 -8.89
CA LEU A 3 12.53 -0.91 -9.03
C LEU A 3 11.77 -1.27 -7.75
N CYS A 4 12.45 -1.44 -6.61
CA CYS A 4 11.81 -1.89 -5.37
C CYS A 4 11.29 -0.74 -4.46
N LEU A 5 11.48 0.53 -4.83
CA LEU A 5 11.23 1.66 -3.92
C LEU A 5 9.90 2.41 -4.10
N THR A 6 9.07 2.09 -5.10
CA THR A 6 7.85 2.89 -5.34
C THR A 6 6.56 2.27 -4.78
N PHE A 7 6.56 1.03 -4.28
CA PHE A 7 5.28 0.37 -3.98
C PHE A 7 5.06 -0.30 -2.63
N TRP A 8 6.06 -0.65 -1.79
CA TRP A 8 5.70 -1.59 -0.72
C TRP A 8 6.51 -1.60 0.59
N CYS A 9 6.26 -0.61 1.45
CA CYS A 9 6.73 -0.66 2.85
C CYS A 9 6.04 -1.78 3.68
N ARG A 10 4.82 -2.20 3.28
CA ARG A 10 4.08 -3.31 3.91
C ARG A 10 4.61 -4.71 3.53
N ALA A 11 5.22 -4.91 2.35
CA ALA A 11 5.70 -6.22 1.90
C ALA A 11 6.96 -6.62 2.65
N VAL A 12 7.88 -5.68 2.90
CA VAL A 12 9.12 -5.96 3.62
C VAL A 12 8.84 -6.51 5.03
N ILE A 13 7.82 -5.99 5.71
CA ILE A 13 7.43 -6.44 7.05
C ILE A 13 6.75 -7.82 6.99
N GLN A 14 5.91 -8.07 5.98
CA GLN A 14 5.21 -9.35 5.84
C GLN A 14 6.17 -10.46 5.38
N LEU A 15 7.11 -10.15 4.49
CA LEU A 15 8.17 -11.06 4.06
C LEU A 15 9.04 -11.47 5.25
N LYS A 16 9.41 -10.52 6.12
CA LYS A 16 10.14 -10.84 7.35
C LYS A 16 9.40 -11.84 8.24
N LYS A 17 8.08 -11.72 8.33
CA LYS A 17 7.25 -12.66 9.10
C LYS A 17 7.15 -14.03 8.45
N ILE A 18 7.05 -14.09 7.12
CA ILE A 18 7.00 -15.33 6.33
C ILE A 18 8.32 -16.10 6.51
N CYS A 19 9.49 -15.47 6.33
CA CYS A 19 10.74 -16.23 6.50
C CYS A 19 11.01 -16.62 7.96
N ASN A 20 10.55 -15.84 8.95
CA ASN A 20 10.59 -16.25 10.36
C ASN A 20 9.74 -17.50 10.64
N LYS A 21 8.57 -17.62 9.99
CA LYS A 21 7.71 -18.82 10.10
C LYS A 21 8.36 -20.03 9.45
N LEU A 22 8.94 -19.84 8.27
CA LEU A 22 9.60 -20.90 7.49
C LEU A 22 11.03 -21.23 7.95
N LYS A 23 11.56 -20.50 8.94
CA LYS A 23 12.94 -20.61 9.44
C LYS A 23 14.03 -20.45 8.34
N ILE A 24 13.75 -19.64 7.33
CA ILE A 24 14.67 -19.34 6.23
C ILE A 24 15.49 -18.09 6.59
N LYS A 25 16.81 -18.11 6.34
CA LYS A 25 17.69 -16.96 6.59
C LYS A 25 17.40 -15.83 5.61
N PHE A 26 17.26 -14.61 6.12
CA PHE A 26 16.95 -13.41 5.32
C PHE A 26 18.04 -13.01 4.32
N ASP A 27 19.29 -13.39 4.59
CA ASP A 27 20.45 -12.99 3.80
C ASP A 27 20.77 -13.96 2.65
N GLN A 28 20.03 -15.06 2.54
CA GLN A 28 20.19 -15.98 1.42
C GLN A 28 19.67 -15.34 0.13
N LYS A 29 20.48 -15.44 -0.92
CA LYS A 29 20.11 -14.98 -2.25
C LYS A 29 19.04 -15.92 -2.83
N VAL A 30 18.14 -15.36 -3.63
CA VAL A 30 17.04 -16.10 -4.28
C VAL A 30 17.56 -17.31 -5.09
N SER A 31 18.75 -17.19 -5.68
CA SER A 31 19.40 -18.25 -6.46
C SER A 31 19.88 -19.46 -5.64
N SER A 32 20.00 -19.34 -4.32
CA SER A 32 20.47 -20.42 -3.44
C SER A 32 19.34 -21.11 -2.67
N LEU A 33 18.08 -20.75 -2.91
CA LEU A 33 16.94 -21.43 -2.28
C LEU A 33 16.66 -22.77 -2.97
N SER A 34 16.30 -23.77 -2.17
CA SER A 34 15.79 -25.04 -2.68
C SER A 34 14.39 -24.86 -3.29
N GLU A 35 14.05 -25.67 -4.29
CA GLU A 35 12.71 -25.66 -4.89
C GLU A 35 11.62 -25.96 -3.85
N ALA A 36 11.92 -26.83 -2.88
CA ALA A 36 11.02 -27.15 -1.77
C ALA A 36 10.71 -25.94 -0.88
N ASP A 37 11.66 -25.02 -0.69
CA ASP A 37 11.42 -23.81 0.10
C ASP A 37 10.64 -22.76 -0.70
N LEU A 38 10.82 -22.72 -2.02
CA LEU A 38 10.02 -21.86 -2.89
C LEU A 38 8.53 -22.25 -2.88
N ASP A 39 8.22 -23.55 -2.86
CA ASP A 39 6.84 -24.02 -2.80
C ASP A 39 6.19 -23.72 -1.45
N LYS A 40 6.92 -23.89 -0.34
CA LYS A 40 6.45 -23.45 0.99
C LYS A 40 6.13 -21.96 1.03
N ILE A 41 6.98 -21.12 0.43
CA ILE A 41 6.73 -19.68 0.36
C ILE A 41 5.47 -19.38 -0.46
N ARG A 42 5.27 -20.06 -1.59
CA ARG A 42 4.06 -19.89 -2.43
C ARG A 42 2.79 -20.28 -1.68
N ASP A 43 2.82 -21.38 -0.93
CA ASP A 43 1.67 -21.81 -0.14
C ASP A 43 1.37 -20.86 1.02
N GLU A 44 2.40 -20.32 1.69
CA GLU A 44 2.19 -19.28 2.70
C GLU A 44 1.65 -17.99 2.09
N LEU A 45 2.07 -17.61 0.88
CA LEU A 45 1.63 -16.40 0.20
C LEU A 45 0.13 -16.42 -0.13
N LYS A 46 -0.46 -17.59 -0.43
CA LYS A 46 -1.90 -17.74 -0.69
C LYS A 46 -2.77 -17.30 0.49
N ASN A 47 -2.27 -17.42 1.71
CA ASN A 47 -3.02 -17.05 2.92
C ASN A 47 -3.07 -15.53 3.17
N TYR A 48 -2.25 -14.75 2.47
CA TYR A 48 -2.24 -13.30 2.60
C TYR A 48 -3.01 -12.67 1.44
N GLN A 49 -3.79 -11.62 1.75
CA GLN A 49 -4.37 -10.78 0.72
C GLN A 49 -3.25 -9.99 0.00
N ILE A 50 -2.88 -10.46 -1.19
CA ILE A 50 -1.83 -9.86 -2.02
C ILE A 50 -2.44 -8.78 -2.90
N GLU A 51 -1.56 -7.91 -3.40
CA GLU A 51 -1.77 -6.72 -4.24
C GLU A 51 -3.14 -6.56 -4.90
N GLY A 52 -3.59 -7.54 -5.68
CA GLY A 52 -4.85 -7.46 -6.44
C GLY A 52 -6.07 -7.31 -5.53
N ASP A 53 -6.22 -8.21 -4.56
CA ASP A 53 -7.37 -8.22 -3.65
C ASP A 53 -7.29 -7.06 -2.66
N LEU A 54 -6.10 -6.78 -2.11
CA LEU A 54 -5.91 -5.67 -1.18
C LEU A 54 -6.19 -4.30 -1.84
N ARG A 55 -5.81 -4.12 -3.12
CA ARG A 55 -6.15 -2.90 -3.88
C ARG A 55 -7.66 -2.78 -4.07
N ARG A 56 -8.36 -3.88 -4.40
CA ARG A 56 -9.82 -3.90 -4.53
C ARG A 56 -10.49 -3.55 -3.20
N ASP A 57 -10.04 -4.12 -2.09
CA ASP A 57 -10.58 -3.86 -0.75
C ASP A 57 -10.40 -2.40 -0.33
N ILE A 58 -9.21 -1.82 -0.55
CA ILE A 58 -8.94 -0.40 -0.25
C ILE A 58 -9.84 0.50 -1.10
N ASN A 59 -9.96 0.22 -2.40
CA ASN A 59 -10.82 0.98 -3.29
C ASN A 59 -12.30 0.87 -2.90
N PHE A 60 -12.75 -0.33 -2.50
CA PHE A 60 -14.10 -0.55 -2.02
C PHE A 60 -14.38 0.23 -0.73
N ASN A 61 -13.44 0.23 0.22
CA ASN A 61 -13.53 1.02 1.43
C ASN A 61 -13.59 2.53 1.14
N ILE A 62 -12.81 3.03 0.19
CA ILE A 62 -12.84 4.45 -0.23
C ILE A 62 -14.18 4.78 -0.90
N LYS A 63 -14.67 3.91 -1.79
CA LYS A 63 -15.96 4.08 -2.47
C LYS A 63 -17.12 4.11 -1.48
N ARG A 64 -17.15 3.14 -0.56
CA ARG A 64 -18.09 3.09 0.57
C ARG A 64 -18.11 4.42 1.34
N LEU A 65 -16.94 4.97 1.71
CA LEU A 65 -16.87 6.26 2.41
C LEU A 65 -17.43 7.43 1.58
N MET A 66 -17.26 7.41 0.26
CA MET A 66 -17.79 8.44 -0.63
C MET A 66 -19.32 8.35 -0.80
N ASP A 67 -19.86 7.13 -0.82
CA ASP A 67 -21.30 6.88 -0.96
C ASP A 67 -22.06 7.24 0.33
N LEU A 68 -21.47 6.95 1.49
CA LEU A 68 -22.02 7.32 2.81
C LEU A 68 -22.08 8.83 3.07
N GLY A 69 -21.31 9.65 2.33
CA GLY A 69 -21.32 11.10 2.51
C GLY A 69 -20.73 11.62 3.83
N CYS A 70 -19.99 10.80 4.58
CA CYS A 70 -19.32 11.25 5.81
C CYS A 70 -18.22 12.30 5.52
N TYR A 71 -17.76 13.02 6.55
CA TYR A 71 -16.70 14.05 6.40
C TYR A 71 -15.49 13.53 5.62
N ARG A 72 -15.04 12.30 5.89
CA ARG A 72 -13.94 11.65 5.18
C ARG A 72 -14.26 11.44 3.70
N GLY A 73 -15.45 10.96 3.36
CA GLY A 73 -15.91 10.79 1.98
C GLY A 73 -15.92 12.08 1.18
N ILE A 74 -16.46 13.16 1.76
CA ILE A 74 -16.51 14.48 1.12
C ILE A 74 -15.08 14.99 0.85
N ARG A 75 -14.14 14.77 1.77
CA ARG A 75 -12.73 15.17 1.61
C ARG A 75 -12.01 14.32 0.57
N HIS A 76 -12.33 13.04 0.47
CA HIS A 76 -11.85 12.17 -0.61
C HIS A 76 -12.30 12.70 -1.98
N ARG A 77 -13.57 13.07 -2.14
CA ARG A 77 -14.13 13.65 -3.38
C ARG A 77 -13.47 15.00 -3.74
N LYS A 78 -13.25 15.87 -2.75
CA LYS A 78 -12.63 17.19 -2.94
C LYS A 78 -11.09 17.17 -3.07
N GLY A 79 -10.44 16.02 -2.92
CA GLY A 79 -8.97 15.94 -2.96
C GLY A 79 -8.28 16.73 -1.83
N LEU A 80 -8.87 16.74 -0.63
CA LEU A 80 -8.31 17.42 0.55
C LEU A 80 -7.81 16.42 1.59
N PRO A 81 -6.86 16.82 2.48
CA PRO A 81 -6.40 15.95 3.53
C PRO A 81 -7.53 15.59 4.51
N LEU A 82 -7.48 14.34 4.97
CA LEU A 82 -8.57 13.65 5.68
C LEU A 82 -8.45 13.69 7.21
N ARG A 83 -7.22 13.85 7.72
CA ARG A 83 -6.87 13.76 9.16
C ARG A 83 -6.84 15.12 9.86
N GLY A 84 -7.74 16.04 9.50
CA GLY A 84 -7.83 17.37 10.15
C GLY A 84 -6.64 18.31 9.91
N GLN A 85 -5.80 18.02 8.91
CA GLN A 85 -4.65 18.87 8.59
C GLN A 85 -5.09 20.24 8.06
N ARG A 86 -4.33 21.29 8.38
CA ARG A 86 -4.56 22.65 7.88
C ARG A 86 -4.48 22.67 6.35
N THR A 87 -5.41 23.38 5.68
CA THR A 87 -5.49 23.43 4.21
C THR A 87 -5.26 24.83 3.62
N LYS A 88 -4.98 25.84 4.44
CA LYS A 88 -4.78 27.23 3.97
C LYS A 88 -3.46 27.38 3.20
N THR A 89 -2.36 26.88 3.75
CA THR A 89 -1.00 27.01 3.19
C THR A 89 -0.53 25.71 2.54
N ASN A 90 -0.32 24.66 3.35
CA ASN A 90 0.24 23.38 2.95
C ASN A 90 -0.86 22.35 2.70
N ALA A 91 -0.68 21.47 1.71
CA ALA A 91 -1.48 20.25 1.40
C ALA A 91 -1.23 19.76 -0.05
N ARG A 92 -0.03 20.01 -0.62
CA ARG A 92 0.21 19.82 -2.05
C ARG A 92 0.21 18.36 -2.49
N THR A 93 0.59 17.43 -1.61
CA THR A 93 0.53 15.98 -1.88
C THR A 93 -0.88 15.50 -2.24
N ARG A 94 -1.93 16.15 -1.70
CA ARG A 94 -3.33 15.78 -2.00
C ARG A 94 -4.02 16.74 -2.97
N LYS A 95 -3.72 18.05 -2.89
CA LYS A 95 -4.29 19.08 -3.80
C LYS A 95 -3.68 19.06 -5.20
N GLY A 96 -2.52 18.45 -5.38
CA GLY A 96 -1.77 18.50 -6.63
C GLY A 96 -0.96 19.81 -6.80
N PRO A 97 -0.36 20.00 -8.00
CA PRO A 97 0.46 21.16 -8.31
C PRO A 97 -0.34 22.48 -8.21
N ARG A 98 0.36 23.60 -8.03
CA ARG A 98 -0.27 24.91 -7.88
C ARG A 98 -0.92 25.28 -9.21
N LYS A 99 -2.25 25.26 -9.26
CA LYS A 99 -2.99 25.84 -10.38
C LYS A 99 -2.75 27.36 -10.35
N PRO A 100 -2.10 27.96 -11.37
CA PRO A 100 -1.99 29.41 -11.45
C PRO A 100 -3.40 29.98 -11.58
N ILE A 101 -3.66 31.09 -10.90
CA ILE A 101 -4.89 31.85 -11.09
C ILE A 101 -4.70 32.53 -12.45
N ARG A 102 -5.44 32.10 -13.47
CA ARG A 102 -5.55 32.90 -14.69
C ARG A 102 -6.37 34.12 -14.29
N ALA A 103 -5.76 35.29 -14.45
CA ALA A 103 -6.44 36.57 -14.29
C ALA A 103 -7.51 36.71 -15.37
#